data_AF-A0A497D488-F1
#
_entry.id   AF-A0A497D488-F1
#
_cell.length_a   1.000
_cell.length_b   1.000
_cell.length_c   1.000
_cell.angle_alpha   90.00
_cell.angle_beta   90.00
_cell.angle_gamma   90.00
#
_symmetry.space_group_name_H-M   'P 1'
#
loop_
_entity.id
_entity.type
_entity.pdbx_description
1 polymer ?
#
loop_
_entity_poly.entity_id
_entity_poly.type
_entity_poly.pdbx_seq_one_letter_code
_entity_poly.pdbx_strand_id
1 'polypeptide(L)'
;MSLLLLRKLASDKLYVSIRYFVTFKRFLKLKNPKTFNEKINWLKLYYRNPDLPSLVDKYKVRGFVEQRIGDKYLNKNYGVYGSAEEINWQELPDSFVLKPTHGSGWVIICRNKNELNIEG
;
A
#
# COMPACT_ATOMS: atom_id res chain seq x y z
N MET A 1 11.64 -16.77 20.25
CA MET A 1 10.76 -15.60 20.47
C MET A 1 10.20 -15.14 19.13
N SER A 2 8.90 -15.24 18.91
CA SER A 2 8.31 -14.87 17.61
C SER A 2 8.49 -13.36 17.37
N LEU A 3 8.75 -12.97 16.13
CA LEU A 3 8.89 -11.55 15.75
C LEU A 3 7.61 -10.74 16.03
N LEU A 4 6.47 -11.42 16.15
CA LEU A 4 5.18 -10.87 16.53
C LEU A 4 5.14 -10.42 18.00
N LEU A 5 5.68 -11.22 18.92
CA LEU A 5 5.79 -10.86 20.34
C LEU A 5 6.73 -9.67 20.55
N LEU A 6 7.86 -9.65 19.84
CA LEU A 6 8.82 -8.56 19.91
C LEU A 6 8.21 -7.22 19.49
N ARG A 7 7.33 -7.20 18.48
CA ARG A 7 6.65 -5.96 18.04
C ARG A 7 5.77 -5.35 19.13
N LYS A 8 5.09 -6.17 19.94
CA LYS A 8 4.16 -5.67 20.97
C LYS A 8 4.88 -5.10 22.19
N LEU A 9 6.10 -5.55 22.46
CA LEU A 9 6.83 -5.22 23.70
C LEU A 9 7.97 -4.23 23.50
N ALA A 10 8.48 -4.08 22.27
CA ALA A 10 9.59 -3.19 21.97
C ALA A 10 9.13 -1.84 21.41
N SER A 11 9.91 -0.78 21.64
CA SER A 11 9.74 0.47 20.88
C SER A 11 9.99 0.24 19.39
N ASP A 12 9.37 1.04 18.53
CA ASP A 12 9.53 0.93 17.07
C ASP A 12 11.01 0.93 16.65
N LYS A 13 11.83 1.78 17.29
CA LYS A 13 13.27 1.87 17.01
C LYS A 13 13.99 0.56 17.37
N LEU A 14 13.67 -0.04 18.52
CA LEU A 14 14.28 -1.30 18.95
C LEU A 14 13.84 -2.45 18.05
N TYR A 15 12.53 -2.56 17.76
CA TYR A 15 11.99 -3.56 16.85
C TYR A 15 12.66 -3.49 15.48
N VAL A 16 12.71 -2.29 14.88
CA VAL A 16 13.32 -2.07 13.57
C VAL A 16 14.82 -2.40 13.58
N SER A 17 15.54 -2.05 14.65
CA SER A 17 16.97 -2.34 14.78
C SER A 17 17.26 -3.85 14.86
N ILE A 18 16.47 -4.59 15.66
CA ILE A 18 16.59 -6.05 15.77
C ILE A 18 16.24 -6.73 14.44
N ARG A 19 15.11 -6.34 13.82
CA ARG A 19 14.71 -6.86 12.50
C ARG A 19 15.80 -6.65 11.46
N TYR A 20 16.37 -5.44 11.42
CA TYR A 20 17.44 -5.10 10.50
C TYR A 20 18.68 -5.98 10.73
N PHE A 21 19.10 -6.16 11.98
CA PHE A 21 20.24 -7.02 12.31
C PHE A 21 20.00 -8.49 11.93
N VAL A 22 18.81 -9.03 12.22
CA VAL A 22 18.47 -10.43 11.86
C VAL A 22 18.54 -10.66 10.35
N THR A 23 18.06 -9.69 9.55
CA THR A 23 18.03 -9.77 8.08
C THR A 23 19.38 -9.51 7.43
N PHE A 24 20.08 -8.44 7.83
CA PHE A 24 21.30 -7.97 7.14
C PHE A 24 22.60 -8.33 7.87
N LYS A 25 22.52 -8.95 9.05
CA LYS A 25 23.66 -9.34 9.91
C LYS A 25 24.61 -8.19 10.24
N ARG A 26 24.09 -6.96 10.31
CA ARG A 26 24.82 -5.74 10.67
C ARG A 26 23.90 -4.77 11.41
N PHE A 27 24.49 -3.88 12.22
CA PHE A 27 23.72 -2.90 12.99
C PHE A 27 23.18 -1.77 12.10
N LEU A 28 21.93 -1.37 12.36
CA LEU A 28 21.24 -0.30 11.65
C LEU A 28 21.83 1.08 12.00
N LYS A 29 22.38 1.79 11.02
CA LYS A 29 22.91 3.15 11.21
C LYS A 29 21.84 4.21 10.91
N LEU A 30 21.16 4.71 11.94
CA LEU A 30 20.13 5.76 11.80
C LEU A 30 20.68 7.19 11.78
N LYS A 31 21.82 7.46 12.42
CA LYS A 31 22.38 8.83 12.46
C LYS A 31 22.95 9.30 11.12
N ASN A 32 23.52 8.37 10.35
CA ASN A 32 24.12 8.63 9.04
C ASN A 32 23.87 7.39 8.14
N PRO A 33 22.63 7.18 7.67
CA PRO A 33 22.29 6.02 6.85
C PRO A 33 23.10 6.07 5.55
N LYS A 34 23.78 4.97 5.20
CA LYS A 34 24.63 4.87 4.00
C LYS A 34 24.00 4.01 2.91
N THR A 35 23.11 3.10 3.29
CA THR A 35 22.44 2.20 2.35
C THR A 35 20.96 2.56 2.21
N PHE A 36 20.38 2.16 1.08
CA PHE A 36 18.95 2.33 0.81
C PHE A 36 18.09 1.79 1.98
N ASN A 37 18.38 0.57 2.44
CA ASN A 37 17.62 -0.05 3.53
C ASN A 37 17.76 0.69 4.88
N GLU A 38 18.92 1.30 5.16
CA GLU A 38 19.06 2.14 6.36
C GLU A 38 18.23 3.42 6.23
N LYS A 39 18.23 4.05 5.05
CA LYS A 39 17.42 5.24 4.78
C LYS A 39 15.93 4.93 4.86
N ILE A 40 15.47 3.80 4.31
CA ILE A 40 14.08 3.36 4.42
C ILE A 40 13.66 3.18 5.88
N ASN A 41 14.49 2.54 6.71
CA ASN A 41 14.17 2.38 8.13
C ASN A 41 14.19 3.70 8.90
N TRP A 42 15.08 4.63 8.54
CA TRP A 42 15.05 5.99 9.06
C TRP A 42 13.75 6.71 8.70
N LEU A 43 13.31 6.62 7.43
CA LEU A 43 12.04 7.22 6.98
C LEU A 43 10.85 6.63 7.76
N LYS A 44 10.81 5.32 7.96
CA LYS A 44 9.76 4.66 8.77
C LYS A 44 9.69 5.21 10.20
N LEU A 45 10.83 5.50 10.83
CA LEU A 45 10.88 5.95 12.21
C LEU A 45 10.63 7.46 12.38
N TYR A 46 11.10 8.28 11.44
CA TYR A 46 11.22 9.73 11.67
C TYR A 46 10.53 10.60 10.62
N TYR A 47 10.29 10.09 9.42
CA TYR A 47 9.60 10.88 8.40
C TYR A 47 8.10 10.80 8.61
N ARG A 48 7.49 11.95 8.90
CA ARG A 48 6.07 12.11 9.25
C ARG A 48 5.41 13.16 8.36
N ASN A 49 5.56 13.00 7.04
CA ASN A 49 4.90 13.87 6.09
C ASN A 49 3.39 13.53 6.06
N PRO A 50 2.49 14.51 6.33
CA PRO A 50 1.04 14.29 6.40
C PRO A 50 0.40 13.93 5.05
N ASP A 51 1.08 14.15 3.92
CA ASP A 51 0.56 13.84 2.59
C ASP A 51 0.70 12.35 2.24
N LEU A 52 1.65 11.64 2.88
CA LEU A 52 1.96 10.25 2.55
C LEU A 52 0.75 9.31 2.58
N PRO A 53 -0.16 9.35 3.58
CA PRO A 53 -1.35 8.51 3.58
C PRO A 53 -2.21 8.68 2.32
N SER A 54 -2.34 9.92 1.82
CA SER A 54 -3.09 10.20 0.59
C SER A 54 -2.35 9.73 -0.65
N LEU A 55 -1.01 9.79 -0.65
CA LEU A 55 -0.19 9.35 -1.77
C LEU A 55 -0.10 7.81 -1.91
N VAL A 56 -0.30 7.06 -0.83
CA VAL A 56 -0.30 5.59 -0.86
C VAL A 56 -1.69 4.99 -1.14
N ASP A 57 -2.75 5.76 -0.91
CA ASP A 57 -4.12 5.35 -1.24
C ASP A 57 -4.35 5.45 -2.76
N LYS A 58 -4.64 4.31 -3.39
CA LYS A 58 -4.78 4.21 -4.86
C LYS A 58 -5.89 5.06 -5.45
N TYR A 59 -6.88 5.45 -4.65
CA TYR A 59 -7.93 6.34 -5.09
C TYR A 59 -7.56 7.80 -4.85
N LYS A 60 -7.15 8.17 -3.63
CA LYS A 60 -6.82 9.57 -3.28
C LYS A 60 -5.66 10.12 -4.08
N VAL A 61 -4.65 9.30 -4.38
CA VAL A 61 -3.48 9.73 -5.17
C VAL A 61 -3.86 10.22 -6.58
N ARG A 62 -5.02 9.81 -7.10
CA ARG A 62 -5.51 10.25 -8.42
C ARG A 62 -5.74 11.76 -8.45
N GLY A 63 -6.37 12.32 -7.41
CA GLY A 63 -6.59 13.77 -7.32
C GLY A 63 -5.28 14.55 -7.24
N PHE A 64 -4.26 13.99 -6.56
CA PHE A 64 -2.93 14.58 -6.55
C PHE A 64 -2.29 14.61 -7.94
N VAL A 65 -2.40 13.53 -8.72
CA VAL A 65 -1.88 13.46 -10.11
C VAL A 65 -2.61 14.46 -11.01
N GLU A 66 -3.94 14.46 -10.96
CA GLU A 66 -4.79 15.34 -11.76
C GLU A 66 -4.45 16.82 -11.54
N GLN A 67 -4.34 17.26 -10.27
CA GLN A 67 -3.98 18.64 -9.92
C GLN A 67 -2.57 19.04 -10.35
N ARG A 68 -1.64 18.07 -10.47
CA ARG A 68 -0.21 18.36 -10.72
C ARG A 68 0.17 18.28 -12.19
N ILE A 69 -0.32 17.28 -12.90
CA ILE A 69 0.10 16.96 -14.27
C ILE A 69 -1.06 16.63 -15.21
N GLY A 70 -2.31 16.75 -14.73
CA GLY A 70 -3.51 16.46 -15.50
C GLY A 70 -3.93 14.99 -15.43
N ASP A 71 -5.21 14.76 -15.75
CA ASP A 71 -5.88 13.47 -15.71
C ASP A 71 -5.50 12.51 -16.86
N LYS A 72 -4.90 13.01 -17.94
CA LYS A 72 -4.46 12.21 -19.10
C LYS A 72 -3.52 11.05 -18.76
N TYR A 73 -2.87 11.08 -17.60
CA TYR A 73 -1.99 10.01 -17.10
C TYR A 73 -2.73 8.98 -16.23
N LEU A 74 -4.00 9.24 -15.89
CA LEU A 74 -4.83 8.36 -15.09
C LEU A 74 -5.59 7.39 -16.00
N ASN A 75 -5.53 6.11 -15.68
CA ASN A 75 -6.42 5.14 -16.28
C ASN A 75 -7.87 5.42 -15.86
N LYS A 76 -8.84 5.00 -16.69
CA LYS A 76 -10.26 5.03 -16.37
C LYS A 76 -10.51 4.32 -15.03
N ASN A 77 -11.23 4.99 -14.14
CA ASN A 77 -11.76 4.41 -12.93
C ASN A 77 -13.25 4.17 -13.14
N TYR A 78 -13.71 2.94 -12.98
CA TYR A 78 -15.12 2.57 -13.18
C TYR A 78 -15.97 2.81 -11.94
N GLY A 79 -15.36 2.82 -10.74
CA GLY A 79 -16.08 3.04 -9.50
C GLY A 79 -15.21 2.89 -8.26
N VAL A 80 -15.72 3.38 -7.13
CA VAL A 80 -15.16 3.20 -5.80
C VAL A 80 -16.30 2.82 -4.88
N TYR A 81 -16.11 1.75 -4.13
CA TYR A 81 -17.16 1.12 -3.34
C TYR A 81 -16.66 0.91 -1.91
N GLY A 82 -17.53 1.11 -0.93
CA GLY A 82 -17.27 0.86 0.48
C GLY A 82 -17.39 -0.62 0.85
N SER A 83 -18.19 -1.38 0.10
CA SER A 83 -18.39 -2.81 0.28
C SER A 83 -18.62 -3.53 -1.06
N ALA A 84 -18.67 -4.87 -1.04
CA ALA A 84 -18.89 -5.66 -2.25
C ALA A 84 -20.33 -5.55 -2.77
N GLU A 85 -21.29 -5.33 -1.86
CA GLU A 85 -22.72 -5.24 -2.12
C GLU A 85 -23.10 -3.94 -2.85
N GLU A 86 -22.28 -2.89 -2.72
CA GLU A 86 -22.46 -1.62 -3.42
C GLU A 86 -22.05 -1.69 -4.91
N ILE A 87 -21.41 -2.79 -5.34
CA ILE A 87 -20.89 -2.92 -6.70
C ILE A 87 -22.05 -3.23 -7.67
N ASN A 88 -22.36 -2.28 -8.56
CA ASN A 88 -23.21 -2.56 -9.72
C ASN A 88 -22.42 -3.31 -10.81
N TRP A 89 -22.44 -4.64 -10.76
CA TRP A 89 -21.71 -5.50 -11.71
C TRP A 89 -22.17 -5.33 -13.18
N GLN A 90 -23.38 -4.84 -13.42
CA GLN A 90 -23.88 -4.63 -14.78
C GLN A 90 -23.19 -3.44 -15.47
N GLU A 91 -22.82 -2.41 -14.72
CA GLU A 91 -22.15 -1.21 -15.24
C GLU A 91 -20.64 -1.42 -15.52
N LEU A 92 -20.05 -2.45 -14.92
CA LEU A 92 -18.65 -2.77 -15.16
C LEU A 92 -18.44 -3.39 -16.56
N PRO A 93 -17.31 -3.14 -17.23
CA PRO A 93 -16.98 -3.76 -18.52
C PRO A 93 -16.79 -5.29 -18.40
N ASP A 94 -16.69 -5.98 -19.53
CA ASP A 94 -16.45 -7.44 -19.57
C ASP A 94 -15.11 -7.87 -18.95
N SER A 95 -14.15 -6.96 -18.84
CA SER A 95 -12.88 -7.18 -18.15
C SER A 95 -12.47 -5.95 -17.34
N PHE A 96 -12.02 -6.17 -16.11
CA PHE A 96 -11.63 -5.11 -15.18
C PHE A 96 -10.66 -5.62 -14.11
N VAL A 97 -10.12 -4.69 -13.33
CA VAL A 97 -9.25 -4.99 -12.20
C VAL A 97 -9.84 -4.36 -10.95
N LEU A 98 -10.18 -5.18 -9.97
CA LEU A 98 -10.69 -4.74 -8.67
C LEU A 98 -9.56 -4.81 -7.63
N LYS A 99 -9.36 -3.70 -6.91
CA LYS A 99 -8.28 -3.54 -5.92
C LYS A 99 -8.78 -2.70 -4.74
N PRO A 100 -8.47 -3.08 -3.49
CA PRO A 100 -8.66 -2.20 -2.35
C PRO A 100 -7.69 -1.01 -2.44
N THR A 101 -8.14 0.15 -1.96
CA THR A 101 -7.38 1.40 -2.04
C THR A 101 -6.08 1.32 -1.21
N HIS A 102 -6.16 0.73 -0.02
CA HIS A 102 -5.10 0.73 1.01
C HIS A 102 -4.17 -0.51 1.01
N GLY A 103 -4.51 -1.56 0.25
CA GLY A 103 -3.82 -2.86 0.33
C GLY A 103 -2.71 -3.07 -0.71
N SER A 104 -2.04 -4.21 -0.64
CA SER A 104 -1.12 -4.70 -1.68
C SER A 104 -1.31 -6.21 -1.88
N GLY A 105 -1.21 -6.69 -3.11
CA GLY A 105 -1.36 -8.12 -3.43
C GLY A 105 -2.82 -8.62 -3.48
N TRP A 106 -3.75 -7.94 -2.80
CA TRP A 106 -5.19 -8.17 -2.95
C TRP A 106 -5.67 -7.55 -4.26
N VAL A 107 -5.70 -8.37 -5.32
CA VAL A 107 -6.10 -7.93 -6.66
C VAL A 107 -6.95 -9.01 -7.28
N ILE A 108 -8.13 -8.64 -7.76
CA ILE A 108 -8.93 -9.49 -8.64
C ILE A 108 -8.74 -8.97 -10.07
N ILE A 109 -8.26 -9.85 -10.94
CA ILE A 109 -8.13 -9.57 -12.37
C ILE A 109 -9.25 -10.33 -13.08
N CYS A 110 -10.33 -9.62 -13.39
CA CYS A 110 -11.45 -10.16 -14.13
C CYS A 110 -11.14 -10.04 -15.63
N ARG A 111 -10.85 -11.17 -16.28
CA ARG A 111 -10.64 -11.21 -17.75
C ARG A 111 -11.95 -11.45 -18.52
N ASN A 112 -12.90 -12.12 -17.89
CA ASN A 112 -14.23 -12.38 -18.39
C ASN A 112 -15.22 -12.29 -17.22
N LYS A 113 -16.10 -11.31 -17.25
CA LYS A 113 -17.10 -11.05 -16.19
C LYS A 113 -18.04 -12.23 -15.97
N ASN A 114 -18.32 -13.03 -17.01
CA ASN A 114 -19.19 -14.20 -16.91
C ASN A 114 -18.55 -15.38 -16.15
N GLU A 115 -17.24 -15.35 -15.93
CA GLU A 115 -16.50 -16.38 -15.17
C GLU A 115 -16.20 -15.93 -13.72
N LEU A 116 -16.56 -14.69 -13.37
CA LEU A 116 -16.31 -14.17 -12.03
C LEU A 116 -17.39 -14.68 -11.07
N ASN A 117 -16.98 -15.40 -10.02
CA ASN A 117 -17.89 -15.68 -8.92
C ASN A 117 -18.15 -14.38 -8.13
N ILE A 118 -19.39 -13.90 -8.20
CA ILE A 118 -19.88 -12.70 -7.53
C ILE A 118 -20.70 -13.02 -6.28
N GLU A 119 -20.95 -14.30 -5.99
CA GLU A 119 -21.65 -14.77 -4.79
C GLU A 119 -20.64 -15.05 -3.68
N GLY A 120 -20.89 -14.46 -2.49
CA GLY A 120 -20.07 -14.59 -1.28
C GLY A 120 -20.67 -15.53 -0.26
#